data_AF-A0A2V7SZ85-F1
#
_entry.id   AF-A0A2V7SZ85-F1
#
_cell.length_a   1.000
_cell.length_b   1.000
_cell.length_c   1.000
_cell.angle_alpha   90.00
_cell.angle_beta   90.00
_cell.angle_gamma   90.00
#
_symmetry.space_group_name_H-M   'P 1'
#
loop_
_entity.id
_entity.type
_entity.pdbx_description
1 polymer ?
#
loop_
_entity_poly.entity_id
_entity_poly.type
_entity_poly.pdbx_seq_one_letter_code
_entity_poly.pdbx_strand_id
1 'polypeptide(L)'
;TQANMLVRFGEGGEAQRTLASMPHDLVLDRSYVHGTPTLDLKRCVTLNSGTAAVVDSWLTECHSNNGDSQAVLGYNGAGPFRIENNYLAAGHEVVMFGGGDPGIPNLVPSDIEVRHNHITRPLAWRKKWQVKNLLETKNVRRLLVEGNVIENNWSDAQNGFALVLKSENQDGTAPWSTSSDVTVRYNHIRNTGSVFNLSGLGSNPSKVVPAARFNVSHNVAEGVNVGPYTGEGIAFQLLSGLADAVVAHNTVINQNASASGVVFDGPPVQRLVMHSNLFQSGPYGVHGSDAGTGNGTLKRYAPGAVFRRNVVVGGDCSAYPGETACPPRMTEVGFVSALKGNFRAGVGALRNRALDGGDIGADIDRVEAATHGAIVAP
;
A
#
# COMPACT_ATOMS: atom_id res chain seq x y z
N THR A 1 -1.08 13.77 29.23
CA THR A 1 -2.35 13.01 29.22
C THR A 1 -2.47 12.34 27.87
N GLN A 2 -2.76 11.04 27.83
CA GLN A 2 -2.90 10.28 26.58
C GLN A 2 -4.38 10.24 26.18
N ALA A 3 -4.68 10.49 24.92
CA ALA A 3 -6.01 10.31 24.33
C ALA A 3 -6.00 9.11 23.38
N ASN A 4 -6.99 8.22 23.49
CA ASN A 4 -7.04 7.02 22.66
C ASN A 4 -7.71 7.25 21.30
N MET A 5 -8.77 8.06 21.25
CA MET A 5 -9.51 8.35 20.02
C MET A 5 -10.34 9.62 20.17
N LEU A 6 -10.57 10.37 19.08
CA LEU A 6 -11.44 11.56 19.07
C LEU A 6 -12.87 11.24 18.64
N VAL A 7 -13.04 10.54 17.53
CA VAL A 7 -14.34 10.12 16.99
C VAL A 7 -14.39 8.59 16.97
N ARG A 8 -15.42 8.02 17.58
CA ARG A 8 -15.57 6.58 17.72
C ARG A 8 -16.88 6.13 17.07
N PHE A 9 -16.80 5.51 15.90
CA PHE A 9 -17.92 4.76 15.34
C PHE A 9 -17.85 3.34 15.87
N GLY A 10 -18.81 3.01 16.75
CA GLY A 10 -18.91 1.72 17.45
C GLY A 10 -17.67 1.34 18.26
N GLU A 11 -17.49 0.05 18.55
CA GLU A 11 -16.41 -0.40 19.44
C GLU A 11 -15.93 -1.82 19.22
N GLY A 12 -14.78 -2.16 19.81
CA GLY A 12 -14.25 -3.53 19.83
C GLY A 12 -14.45 -4.29 21.15
N GLY A 13 -15.19 -3.71 22.09
CA GLY A 13 -15.38 -4.26 23.44
C GLY A 13 -16.62 -5.16 23.59
N GLU A 14 -16.92 -5.53 24.83
CA GLU A 14 -18.03 -6.45 25.17
C GLU A 14 -19.41 -5.98 24.73
N ALA A 15 -19.62 -4.67 24.56
CA ALA A 15 -20.90 -4.14 24.10
C ALA A 15 -21.15 -4.41 22.60
N GLN A 16 -20.14 -4.80 21.82
CA GLN A 16 -20.25 -5.04 20.38
C GLN A 16 -19.68 -6.41 19.96
N ARG A 17 -20.40 -7.47 20.36
CA ARG A 17 -20.07 -8.88 20.05
C ARG A 17 -20.99 -9.52 19.00
N THR A 18 -21.97 -8.77 18.48
CA THR A 18 -22.87 -9.24 17.41
C THR A 18 -23.08 -8.16 16.35
N LEU A 19 -23.49 -8.55 15.13
CA LEU A 19 -23.89 -7.59 14.10
C LEU A 19 -25.11 -6.75 14.52
N ALA A 20 -26.02 -7.33 15.30
CA ALA A 20 -27.23 -6.63 15.77
C ALA A 20 -26.93 -5.48 16.75
N SER A 21 -25.81 -5.54 17.47
CA SER A 21 -25.38 -4.47 18.38
C SER A 21 -24.41 -3.47 17.75
N MET A 22 -24.10 -3.64 16.46
CA MET A 22 -23.18 -2.77 15.74
C MET A 22 -23.91 -1.50 15.27
N PRO A 23 -23.44 -0.29 15.62
CA PRO A 23 -24.03 0.93 15.10
C PRO A 23 -23.73 1.07 13.61
N HIS A 24 -24.65 1.65 12.85
CA HIS A 24 -24.56 1.78 11.39
C HIS A 24 -25.18 3.11 10.93
N ASP A 25 -24.99 3.42 9.65
CA ASP A 25 -25.40 4.66 8.99
C ASP A 25 -24.78 5.92 9.63
N LEU A 26 -23.46 5.86 9.84
CA LEU A 26 -22.68 6.93 10.47
C LEU A 26 -21.84 7.66 9.43
N VAL A 27 -21.92 8.99 9.41
CA VAL A 27 -21.16 9.81 8.47
C VAL A 27 -20.41 10.92 9.22
N LEU A 28 -19.12 11.00 8.99
CA LEU A 28 -18.30 12.17 9.30
C LEU A 28 -18.07 12.93 7.99
N ASP A 29 -18.57 14.16 7.90
CA ASP A 29 -18.59 14.97 6.68
C ASP A 29 -18.10 16.39 7.02
N ARG A 30 -17.26 16.98 6.16
CA ARG A 30 -16.77 18.38 6.26
C ARG A 30 -16.25 18.75 7.64
N SER A 31 -15.50 17.84 8.25
CA SER A 31 -15.07 17.95 9.64
C SER A 31 -13.55 18.09 9.77
N TYR A 32 -13.10 18.93 10.71
CA TYR A 32 -11.69 19.03 11.10
C TYR A 32 -11.47 18.30 12.43
N VAL A 33 -10.86 17.11 12.37
CA VAL A 33 -10.61 16.22 13.51
C VAL A 33 -9.12 16.21 13.80
N HIS A 34 -8.70 16.82 14.90
CA HIS A 34 -7.28 16.98 15.17
C HIS A 34 -6.91 16.95 16.66
N GLY A 35 -5.72 16.40 16.93
CA GLY A 35 -5.03 16.61 18.19
C GLY A 35 -4.32 17.97 18.26
N THR A 36 -3.34 18.09 19.14
CA THR A 36 -2.39 19.22 19.14
C THR A 36 -0.99 18.71 18.79
N PRO A 37 -0.05 19.60 18.39
CA PRO A 37 1.32 19.20 18.07
C PRO A 37 2.10 18.45 19.14
N THR A 38 1.61 18.41 20.38
CA THR A 38 2.24 17.75 21.53
C THR A 38 1.30 16.76 22.23
N LEU A 39 0.05 16.63 21.80
CA LEU A 39 -0.88 15.67 22.38
C LEU A 39 -0.53 14.27 21.90
N ASP A 40 -0.31 13.36 22.84
CA ASP A 40 -0.24 11.93 22.56
C ASP A 40 -1.67 11.43 22.26
N LEU A 41 -1.98 11.29 20.96
CA LEU A 41 -3.27 10.88 20.44
C LEU A 41 -3.13 9.69 19.51
N LYS A 42 -3.70 8.55 19.89
CA LYS A 42 -3.63 7.35 19.05
C LYS A 42 -4.51 7.46 17.81
N ARG A 43 -5.76 7.90 17.89
CA ARG A 43 -6.69 7.76 16.75
C ARG A 43 -7.51 9.01 16.49
N CYS A 44 -7.64 9.39 15.23
CA CYS A 44 -8.62 10.40 14.84
C CYS A 44 -10.01 9.76 14.82
N VAL A 45 -10.21 8.75 13.95
CA VAL A 45 -11.50 8.06 13.76
C VAL A 45 -11.33 6.54 13.84
N THR A 46 -12.25 5.85 14.53
CA THR A 46 -12.39 4.39 14.41
C THR A 46 -13.68 4.00 13.69
N LEU A 47 -13.60 3.06 12.74
CA LEU A 47 -14.70 2.51 11.94
C LEU A 47 -15.11 1.11 12.43
N ASN A 48 -15.46 0.99 13.71
CA ASN A 48 -15.96 -0.26 14.27
C ASN A 48 -17.48 -0.31 14.16
N SER A 49 -18.01 -0.12 12.95
CA SER A 49 -19.43 0.08 12.66
C SER A 49 -19.88 -0.73 11.45
N GLY A 50 -21.19 -0.72 11.17
CA GLY A 50 -21.76 -1.12 9.88
C GLY A 50 -21.48 -0.04 8.83
N THR A 51 -22.44 0.23 7.95
CA THR A 51 -22.35 1.30 6.94
C THR A 51 -21.82 2.59 7.55
N ALA A 52 -20.65 3.05 7.11
CA ALA A 52 -20.09 4.31 7.59
C ALA A 52 -19.23 5.02 6.55
N ALA A 53 -19.13 6.34 6.68
CA ALA A 53 -18.33 7.17 5.80
C ALA A 53 -17.52 8.24 6.54
N VAL A 54 -16.32 8.50 6.04
CA VAL A 54 -15.48 9.67 6.37
C VAL A 54 -15.23 10.38 5.04
N VAL A 55 -15.84 11.54 4.86
CA VAL A 55 -15.83 12.26 3.58
C VAL A 55 -15.53 13.74 3.76
N ASP A 56 -14.88 14.33 2.77
CA ASP A 56 -14.64 15.78 2.68
C ASP A 56 -14.00 16.38 3.95
N SER A 57 -13.21 15.59 4.68
CA SER A 57 -12.77 15.91 6.04
C SER A 57 -11.25 15.99 6.17
N TRP A 58 -10.79 16.58 7.26
CA TRP A 58 -9.38 16.79 7.57
C TRP A 58 -9.04 16.15 8.92
N LEU A 59 -8.25 15.07 8.89
CA LEU A 59 -7.83 14.30 10.06
C LEU A 59 -6.32 14.42 10.22
N THR A 60 -5.84 15.01 11.31
CA THR A 60 -4.40 15.25 11.53
C THR A 60 -4.01 15.25 13.01
N GLU A 61 -2.72 15.34 13.30
CA GLU A 61 -2.18 15.37 14.67
C GLU A 61 -2.59 14.13 15.49
N CYS A 62 -2.73 12.98 14.82
CA CYS A 62 -3.00 11.67 15.39
C CYS A 62 -1.69 10.85 15.45
N HIS A 63 -0.86 11.18 16.44
CA HIS A 63 0.45 10.58 16.67
C HIS A 63 0.65 10.21 18.14
N SER A 64 1.42 9.14 18.35
CA SER A 64 1.76 8.62 19.67
C SER A 64 3.11 7.93 19.58
N ASN A 65 3.87 7.90 20.68
CA ASN A 65 5.04 7.01 20.85
C ASN A 65 4.75 5.90 21.88
N ASN A 66 3.48 5.75 22.28
CA ASN A 66 3.03 4.84 23.34
C ASN A 66 2.01 3.82 22.78
N GLY A 67 2.19 3.44 21.52
CA GLY A 67 1.36 2.51 20.76
C GLY A 67 0.95 3.08 19.41
N ASP A 68 0.41 2.20 18.57
CA ASP A 68 0.09 2.54 17.18
C ASP A 68 -0.96 3.65 17.08
N SER A 69 -0.80 4.52 16.08
CA SER A 69 -1.65 5.68 15.85
C SER A 69 -2.11 5.81 14.38
N GLN A 70 -3.39 6.13 14.18
CA GLN A 70 -4.04 6.11 12.87
C GLN A 70 -4.94 7.33 12.67
N ALA A 71 -5.09 7.77 11.42
CA ALA A 71 -6.15 8.73 11.08
C ALA A 71 -7.48 7.98 11.02
N VAL A 72 -7.50 6.82 10.34
CA VAL A 72 -8.66 5.95 10.26
C VAL A 72 -8.26 4.52 10.58
N LEU A 73 -8.92 3.91 11.58
CA LEU A 73 -8.74 2.50 11.94
C LEU A 73 -10.06 1.74 11.94
N GLY A 74 -10.13 0.58 11.29
CA GLY A 74 -11.25 -0.36 11.45
C GLY A 74 -10.77 -1.76 11.85
N TYR A 75 -11.32 -2.35 12.92
CA TYR A 75 -10.95 -3.71 13.33
C TYR A 75 -12.12 -4.57 13.82
N ASN A 76 -13.24 -3.95 14.22
CA ASN A 76 -14.47 -4.64 14.63
C ASN A 76 -15.73 -4.12 13.90
N GLY A 77 -15.57 -3.60 12.68
CA GLY A 77 -16.66 -3.10 11.84
C GLY A 77 -16.91 -3.99 10.63
N ALA A 78 -18.17 -4.14 10.22
CA ALA A 78 -18.55 -4.95 9.07
C ALA A 78 -18.39 -4.20 7.74
N GLY A 79 -18.56 -2.89 7.75
CA GLY A 79 -18.75 -2.09 6.54
C GLY A 79 -20.17 -2.18 5.98
N PRO A 80 -20.42 -1.65 4.78
CA PRO A 80 -19.45 -1.03 3.87
C PRO A 80 -18.86 0.27 4.41
N PHE A 81 -17.67 0.64 3.92
CA PHE A 81 -16.98 1.87 4.32
C PHE A 81 -16.59 2.74 3.15
N ARG A 82 -16.83 4.05 3.26
CA ARG A 82 -16.35 5.06 2.30
C ARG A 82 -15.41 6.04 2.99
N ILE A 83 -14.16 6.11 2.52
CA ILE A 83 -13.15 7.06 2.95
C ILE A 83 -12.76 7.85 1.70
N GLU A 84 -13.36 9.01 1.50
CA GLU A 84 -13.22 9.76 0.25
C GLU A 84 -12.99 11.25 0.40
N ASN A 85 -12.10 11.80 -0.43
CA ASN A 85 -11.82 13.23 -0.51
C ASN A 85 -11.39 13.86 0.83
N ASN A 86 -10.55 13.14 1.58
CA ASN A 86 -10.04 13.60 2.87
C ASN A 86 -8.56 13.98 2.81
N TYR A 87 -8.14 14.87 3.70
CA TYR A 87 -6.76 14.95 4.17
C TYR A 87 -6.58 14.04 5.39
N LEU A 88 -5.67 13.08 5.32
CA LEU A 88 -5.43 12.09 6.37
C LEU A 88 -3.95 12.07 6.76
N ALA A 89 -3.65 12.36 8.03
CA ALA A 89 -2.29 12.29 8.59
C ALA A 89 -2.24 11.67 9.98
N ALA A 90 -1.34 10.69 10.14
CA ALA A 90 -1.06 10.04 11.42
C ALA A 90 0.37 9.49 11.51
N GLY A 91 0.81 9.24 12.74
CA GLY A 91 2.16 8.76 13.04
C GLY A 91 2.43 7.39 12.41
N HIS A 92 1.71 6.36 12.87
CA HIS A 92 1.87 4.99 12.39
C HIS A 92 1.07 4.75 11.09
N GLU A 93 0.16 3.78 11.06
CA GLU A 93 -0.62 3.42 9.88
C GLU A 93 -1.70 4.51 9.60
N VAL A 94 -1.55 5.34 8.58
CA VAL A 94 -2.52 6.45 8.37
C VAL A 94 -3.94 5.94 8.16
N VAL A 95 -4.10 4.93 7.31
CA VAL A 95 -5.34 4.15 7.17
C VAL A 95 -5.04 2.69 7.45
N MET A 96 -5.81 2.06 8.35
CA MET A 96 -5.58 0.67 8.73
C MET A 96 -6.88 -0.13 8.89
N PHE A 97 -6.85 -1.37 8.39
CA PHE A 97 -7.86 -2.39 8.71
C PHE A 97 -7.23 -3.62 9.37
N GLY A 98 -7.67 -3.94 10.60
CA GLY A 98 -7.09 -4.95 11.50
C GLY A 98 -6.30 -4.30 12.64
N GLY A 99 -5.22 -4.94 13.11
CA GLY A 99 -4.42 -4.42 14.25
C GLY A 99 -5.01 -4.75 15.64
N GLY A 100 -6.14 -5.44 15.65
CA GLY A 100 -6.69 -6.21 16.75
C GLY A 100 -7.67 -7.22 16.17
N ASP A 101 -7.93 -8.31 16.89
CA ASP A 101 -8.92 -9.28 16.43
C ASP A 101 -10.35 -8.73 16.56
N PRO A 102 -11.23 -8.93 15.56
CA PRO A 102 -12.63 -8.55 15.67
C PRO A 102 -13.30 -9.34 16.81
N GLY A 103 -14.09 -8.64 17.62
CA GLY A 103 -14.87 -9.23 18.67
C GLY A 103 -16.11 -9.99 18.21
N ILE A 104 -16.48 -9.85 16.93
CA ILE A 104 -17.62 -10.53 16.30
C ILE A 104 -17.09 -11.75 15.53
N PRO A 105 -17.59 -12.97 15.82
CA PRO A 105 -17.16 -14.18 15.12
C PRO A 105 -17.36 -14.10 13.60
N ASN A 106 -16.37 -14.59 12.85
CA ASN A 106 -16.34 -14.59 11.37
C ASN A 106 -16.38 -13.21 10.70
N LEU A 107 -16.19 -12.13 11.46
CA LEU A 107 -16.17 -10.78 10.91
C LEU A 107 -14.89 -10.51 10.13
N VAL A 108 -15.06 -10.06 8.89
CA VAL A 108 -14.01 -9.48 8.03
C VAL A 108 -14.56 -8.16 7.50
N PRO A 109 -13.98 -6.99 7.86
CA PRO A 109 -14.38 -5.71 7.29
C PRO A 109 -14.43 -5.80 5.77
N SER A 110 -15.56 -5.43 5.18
CA SER A 110 -15.77 -5.63 3.74
C SER A 110 -16.35 -4.41 3.03
N ASP A 111 -16.19 -4.39 1.70
CA ASP A 111 -16.76 -3.37 0.81
C ASP A 111 -16.27 -1.96 1.17
N ILE A 112 -14.97 -1.76 0.99
CA ILE A 112 -14.25 -0.57 1.45
C ILE A 112 -13.73 0.22 0.26
N GLU A 113 -14.08 1.50 0.20
CA GLU A 113 -13.57 2.45 -0.76
C GLU A 113 -12.66 3.47 -0.07
N VAL A 114 -11.39 3.55 -0.49
CA VAL A 114 -10.42 4.58 -0.11
C VAL A 114 -10.06 5.35 -1.38
N ARG A 115 -10.73 6.48 -1.60
CA ARG A 115 -10.68 7.18 -2.90
C ARG A 115 -10.38 8.67 -2.79
N HIS A 116 -9.61 9.21 -3.72
CA HIS A 116 -9.42 10.67 -3.85
C HIS A 116 -8.86 11.37 -2.60
N ASN A 117 -8.18 10.65 -1.70
CA ASN A 117 -7.64 11.23 -0.46
C ASN A 117 -6.19 11.73 -0.63
N HIS A 118 -5.82 12.72 0.18
CA HIS A 118 -4.43 13.00 0.53
C HIS A 118 -4.03 12.18 1.75
N ILE A 119 -3.25 11.11 1.56
CA ILE A 119 -2.76 10.25 2.64
C ILE A 119 -1.29 10.58 2.87
N THR A 120 -0.97 11.26 3.97
CA THR A 120 0.34 11.88 4.16
C THR A 120 0.78 11.93 5.61
N ARG A 121 1.95 12.53 5.84
CA ARG A 121 2.36 13.06 7.15
C ARG A 121 3.39 14.20 7.00
N PRO A 122 3.42 15.16 7.94
CA PRO A 122 4.41 16.24 7.91
C PRO A 122 5.84 15.76 8.17
N LEU A 123 6.82 16.25 7.42
CA LEU A 123 8.24 15.98 7.67
C LEU A 123 8.70 16.44 9.06
N ALA A 124 8.03 17.44 9.65
CA ALA A 124 8.29 17.92 11.01
C ALA A 124 8.07 16.85 12.09
N TRP A 125 7.40 15.74 11.78
CA TRP A 125 7.22 14.61 12.69
C TRP A 125 8.43 13.67 12.73
N ARG A 126 9.35 13.77 11.77
CA ARG A 126 10.56 12.93 11.72
C ARG A 126 11.41 13.16 12.98
N LYS A 127 11.81 12.06 13.63
CA LYS A 127 12.52 12.06 14.93
C LYS A 127 11.75 12.65 16.11
N LYS A 128 10.44 12.90 15.95
CA LYS A 128 9.55 13.39 17.02
C LYS A 128 8.48 12.37 17.35
N TRP A 129 7.83 11.84 16.33
CA TRP A 129 6.82 10.80 16.43
C TRP A 129 7.27 9.57 15.66
N GLN A 130 7.01 8.40 16.23
CA GLN A 130 7.23 7.13 15.55
C GLN A 130 6.32 7.06 14.32
N VAL A 131 6.90 6.58 13.23
CA VAL A 131 6.13 6.34 12.00
C VAL A 131 6.25 4.94 11.46
N LYS A 132 5.21 4.54 10.73
CA LYS A 132 5.14 3.29 9.96
C LYS A 132 4.63 3.58 8.55
N ASN A 133 3.93 2.64 7.94
CA ASN A 133 3.35 2.74 6.59
C ASN A 133 2.16 3.73 6.52
N LEU A 134 1.71 4.06 5.31
CA LEU A 134 0.60 4.99 5.08
C LEU A 134 -0.74 4.25 4.97
N LEU A 135 -0.72 3.01 4.47
CA LEU A 135 -1.89 2.15 4.45
C LEU A 135 -1.49 0.72 4.82
N GLU A 136 -2.19 0.13 5.80
CA GLU A 136 -1.98 -1.26 6.21
C GLU A 136 -3.29 -2.08 6.21
N THR A 137 -3.21 -3.32 5.75
CA THR A 137 -4.27 -4.32 5.94
C THR A 137 -3.73 -5.54 6.66
N LYS A 138 -4.55 -6.05 7.59
CA LYS A 138 -4.38 -7.33 8.30
C LYS A 138 -5.65 -8.18 8.23
N ASN A 139 -6.82 -7.56 8.10
CA ASN A 139 -8.10 -8.22 7.94
C ASN A 139 -9.06 -7.34 7.11
N VAL A 140 -9.30 -7.68 5.84
CA VAL A 140 -10.21 -6.98 4.93
C VAL A 140 -10.70 -7.89 3.78
N ARG A 141 -11.88 -7.60 3.22
CA ARG A 141 -12.33 -8.20 1.95
C ARG A 141 -12.98 -7.17 1.03
N ARG A 142 -12.64 -7.16 -0.26
CA ARG A 142 -13.17 -6.18 -1.25
C ARG A 142 -12.80 -4.74 -0.85
N LEU A 143 -11.50 -4.44 -0.94
CA LEU A 143 -10.94 -3.10 -0.72
C LEU A 143 -10.54 -2.48 -2.06
N LEU A 144 -11.01 -1.27 -2.33
CA LEU A 144 -10.59 -0.43 -3.43
C LEU A 144 -9.78 0.76 -2.91
N VAL A 145 -8.53 0.89 -3.34
CA VAL A 145 -7.66 2.05 -3.10
C VAL A 145 -7.40 2.72 -4.45
N GLU A 146 -8.08 3.83 -4.74
CA GLU A 146 -8.07 4.45 -6.07
C GLU A 146 -7.97 5.97 -6.05
N GLY A 147 -7.13 6.54 -6.93
CA GLY A 147 -7.11 7.99 -7.13
C GLY A 147 -6.58 8.79 -5.94
N ASN A 148 -5.82 8.16 -5.02
CA ASN A 148 -5.25 8.85 -3.88
C ASN A 148 -3.87 9.42 -4.20
N VAL A 149 -3.51 10.51 -3.51
CA VAL A 149 -2.11 10.93 -3.37
C VAL A 149 -1.59 10.39 -2.05
N ILE A 150 -0.57 9.55 -2.10
CA ILE A 150 -0.02 8.83 -0.95
C ILE A 150 1.45 9.20 -0.79
N GLU A 151 1.82 9.91 0.27
CA GLU A 151 3.16 10.51 0.32
C GLU A 151 3.78 10.69 1.70
N ASN A 152 5.08 10.99 1.67
CA ASN A 152 5.90 11.41 2.81
C ASN A 152 6.07 10.31 3.87
N ASN A 153 6.63 9.19 3.46
CA ASN A 153 6.93 8.05 4.33
C ASN A 153 8.43 7.78 4.43
N TRP A 154 8.92 7.39 5.61
CA TRP A 154 10.32 7.06 5.84
C TRP A 154 10.46 5.89 6.80
N SER A 155 11.61 5.23 6.74
CA SER A 155 11.98 4.17 7.66
C SER A 155 12.15 4.72 9.09
N ASP A 156 11.47 4.09 10.04
CA ASP A 156 11.51 4.37 11.47
C ASP A 156 11.06 3.13 12.26
N ALA A 157 9.85 3.12 12.83
CA ALA A 157 9.30 1.94 13.53
C ALA A 157 8.92 0.78 12.58
N GLN A 158 8.98 1.01 11.26
CA GLN A 158 8.95 0.01 10.19
C GLN A 158 9.86 0.45 9.02
N ASN A 159 10.06 -0.44 8.04
CA ASN A 159 11.08 -0.30 6.98
C ASN A 159 10.75 0.73 5.87
N GLY A 160 9.76 1.61 6.08
CA GLY A 160 9.46 2.71 5.14
C GLY A 160 8.64 2.33 3.90
N PHE A 161 7.95 1.19 3.88
CA PHE A 161 6.97 0.85 2.84
C PHE A 161 5.73 1.74 2.92
N ALA A 162 5.30 2.30 1.79
CA ALA A 162 4.09 3.12 1.71
C ALA A 162 2.83 2.30 2.01
N LEU A 163 2.70 1.13 1.39
CA LEU A 163 1.59 0.21 1.59
C LEU A 163 2.10 -1.15 2.08
N VAL A 164 1.47 -1.69 3.13
CA VAL A 164 1.71 -3.05 3.64
C VAL A 164 0.39 -3.81 3.65
N LEU A 165 0.25 -4.81 2.78
CA LEU A 165 -0.98 -5.56 2.60
C LEU A 165 -0.75 -7.02 2.94
N LYS A 166 -1.37 -7.50 4.03
CA LYS A 166 -1.17 -8.86 4.52
C LYS A 166 -2.40 -9.41 5.24
N SER A 167 -2.44 -10.72 5.45
CA SER A 167 -3.37 -11.33 6.41
C SER A 167 -2.68 -11.53 7.74
N GLU A 168 -3.34 -11.16 8.84
CA GLU A 168 -2.84 -11.44 10.18
C GLU A 168 -3.99 -11.64 11.18
N ASN A 169 -3.93 -12.76 11.90
CA ASN A 169 -4.73 -13.02 13.10
C ASN A 169 -3.93 -12.43 14.28
N GLN A 170 -4.27 -11.20 14.66
CA GLN A 170 -3.41 -10.32 15.44
C GLN A 170 -3.19 -10.83 16.85
N ASP A 171 -4.26 -11.29 17.50
CA ASP A 171 -4.26 -11.73 18.89
C ASP A 171 -4.49 -13.25 19.02
N GLY A 172 -4.66 -13.95 17.89
CA GLY A 172 -4.77 -15.42 17.83
C GLY A 172 -6.20 -15.95 17.94
N THR A 173 -7.19 -15.08 18.07
CA THR A 173 -8.61 -15.40 18.31
C THR A 173 -9.49 -15.31 17.07
N ALA A 174 -8.99 -14.74 15.96
CA ALA A 174 -9.72 -14.59 14.71
C ALA A 174 -9.09 -15.38 13.55
N PRO A 175 -9.17 -16.74 13.55
CA PRO A 175 -8.54 -17.56 12.52
C PRO A 175 -9.17 -17.44 11.12
N TRP A 176 -10.33 -16.77 11.01
CA TRP A 176 -11.00 -16.45 9.75
C TRP A 176 -10.46 -15.17 9.09
N SER A 177 -9.61 -14.40 9.78
CA SER A 177 -9.06 -13.15 9.26
C SER A 177 -8.33 -13.37 7.94
N THR A 178 -8.52 -12.45 7.01
CA THR A 178 -7.86 -12.47 5.69
C THR A 178 -7.81 -11.07 5.12
N SER A 179 -6.81 -10.76 4.31
CA SER A 179 -6.85 -9.64 3.38
C SER A 179 -7.01 -10.20 1.97
N SER A 180 -8.20 -10.03 1.37
CA SER A 180 -8.48 -10.58 0.05
C SER A 180 -9.34 -9.69 -0.81
N ASP A 181 -9.28 -9.87 -2.13
CA ASP A 181 -10.02 -9.04 -3.09
C ASP A 181 -9.64 -7.56 -2.95
N VAL A 182 -8.34 -7.26 -3.04
CA VAL A 182 -7.81 -5.90 -2.87
C VAL A 182 -7.38 -5.35 -4.21
N THR A 183 -7.91 -4.18 -4.59
CA THR A 183 -7.50 -3.43 -5.77
C THR A 183 -6.83 -2.14 -5.36
N VAL A 184 -5.59 -1.92 -5.83
CA VAL A 184 -4.85 -0.67 -5.65
C VAL A 184 -4.50 -0.13 -7.04
N ARG A 185 -5.15 0.95 -7.46
CA ARG A 185 -4.95 1.48 -8.82
C ARG A 185 -5.08 2.99 -8.97
N TYR A 186 -4.45 3.54 -9.98
CA TYR A 186 -4.54 4.98 -10.32
C TYR A 186 -4.15 5.90 -9.16
N ASN A 187 -3.26 5.46 -8.26
CA ASN A 187 -2.74 6.29 -7.19
C ASN A 187 -1.42 6.95 -7.61
N HIS A 188 -1.18 8.16 -7.10
CA HIS A 188 0.11 8.85 -7.19
C HIS A 188 0.82 8.73 -5.85
N ILE A 189 1.83 7.88 -5.81
CA ILE A 189 2.65 7.64 -4.62
C ILE A 189 3.93 8.45 -4.78
N ARG A 190 4.37 9.18 -3.75
CA ARG A 190 5.65 9.88 -3.82
C ARG A 190 6.32 10.04 -2.48
N ASN A 191 7.63 10.27 -2.49
CA ASN A 191 8.39 10.59 -1.27
C ASN A 191 8.27 9.46 -0.22
N THR A 192 8.60 8.23 -0.59
CA THR A 192 8.51 7.05 0.30
C THR A 192 9.81 6.25 0.32
N GLY A 193 10.08 5.55 1.42
CA GLY A 193 11.28 4.70 1.54
C GLY A 193 11.27 3.48 0.62
N SER A 194 10.11 2.82 0.52
CA SER A 194 9.76 1.73 -0.39
C SER A 194 8.27 1.84 -0.74
N VAL A 195 7.77 1.08 -1.72
CA VAL A 195 6.40 1.28 -2.23
C VAL A 195 5.43 0.21 -1.71
N PHE A 196 5.45 -1.00 -2.27
CA PHE A 196 4.47 -2.04 -1.95
C PHE A 196 5.11 -3.23 -1.24
N ASN A 197 4.59 -3.58 -0.06
CA ASN A 197 4.81 -4.88 0.59
C ASN A 197 3.50 -5.65 0.56
N LEU A 198 3.48 -6.78 -0.16
CA LEU A 198 2.34 -7.65 -0.38
C LEU A 198 2.69 -9.03 0.19
N SER A 199 1.99 -9.48 1.21
CA SER A 199 2.33 -10.75 1.87
C SER A 199 1.10 -11.62 2.07
N GLY A 200 1.24 -12.93 1.83
CA GLY A 200 0.21 -13.90 2.19
C GLY A 200 -0.02 -13.95 3.70
N LEU A 201 1.04 -13.78 4.49
CA LEU A 201 1.03 -13.93 5.94
C LEU A 201 1.74 -12.78 6.64
N GLY A 202 1.26 -12.41 7.82
CA GLY A 202 1.95 -11.56 8.76
C GLY A 202 3.05 -12.28 9.55
N SER A 203 3.46 -11.65 10.64
CA SER A 203 4.53 -12.15 11.54
C SER A 203 4.02 -13.08 12.64
N ASN A 204 2.74 -13.00 12.99
CA ASN A 204 2.12 -13.81 14.01
C ASN A 204 1.93 -15.26 13.49
N PRO A 205 2.39 -16.28 14.22
CA PRO A 205 2.26 -17.69 13.80
C PRO A 205 0.85 -18.25 13.91
N SER A 206 -0.10 -17.50 14.49
CA SER A 206 -1.49 -17.93 14.65
C SER A 206 -2.13 -18.25 13.30
N LYS A 207 -3.00 -19.27 13.30
CA LYS A 207 -3.74 -19.67 12.11
C LYS A 207 -4.51 -18.48 11.55
N VAL A 208 -4.36 -18.22 10.26
CA VAL A 208 -5.01 -17.15 9.51
C VAL A 208 -5.25 -17.64 8.07
N VAL A 209 -6.21 -17.05 7.36
CA VAL A 209 -6.42 -17.33 5.94
C VAL A 209 -5.45 -16.45 5.14
N PRO A 210 -4.48 -17.02 4.37
CA PRO A 210 -3.49 -16.23 3.65
C PRO A 210 -4.13 -15.21 2.70
N ALA A 211 -3.43 -14.09 2.48
CA ALA A 211 -3.89 -13.04 1.60
C ALA A 211 -3.94 -13.54 0.15
N ALA A 212 -4.96 -13.11 -0.59
CA ALA A 212 -5.14 -13.54 -1.96
C ALA A 212 -5.93 -12.54 -2.81
N ARG A 213 -5.83 -12.66 -4.14
CA ARG A 213 -6.62 -11.88 -5.12
C ARG A 213 -6.35 -10.38 -5.00
N PHE A 214 -5.08 -10.03 -5.16
CA PHE A 214 -4.62 -8.64 -5.16
C PHE A 214 -4.44 -8.16 -6.61
N ASN A 215 -4.98 -7.00 -6.94
CA ASN A 215 -4.73 -6.30 -8.19
C ASN A 215 -4.03 -4.97 -7.90
N VAL A 216 -2.74 -4.88 -8.17
CA VAL A 216 -1.94 -3.65 -8.03
C VAL A 216 -1.61 -3.15 -9.43
N SER A 217 -2.32 -2.13 -9.90
CA SER A 217 -2.22 -1.73 -11.30
C SER A 217 -2.30 -0.24 -11.56
N HIS A 218 -1.58 0.27 -12.57
CA HIS A 218 -1.65 1.68 -12.95
C HIS A 218 -1.38 2.67 -11.82
N ASN A 219 -0.48 2.34 -10.89
CA ASN A 219 0.02 3.30 -9.91
C ASN A 219 1.33 3.90 -10.42
N VAL A 220 1.53 5.20 -10.16
CA VAL A 220 2.84 5.85 -10.34
C VAL A 220 3.48 6.06 -8.96
N ALA A 221 4.76 5.74 -8.85
CA ALA A 221 5.55 5.99 -7.65
C ALA A 221 6.83 6.75 -8.01
N GLU A 222 7.11 7.88 -7.36
CA GLU A 222 8.32 8.67 -7.58
C GLU A 222 8.97 9.16 -6.28
N GLY A 223 10.20 9.68 -6.35
CA GLY A 223 10.93 10.10 -5.15
C GLY A 223 11.17 8.95 -4.16
N VAL A 224 11.25 7.71 -4.66
CA VAL A 224 11.38 6.51 -3.84
C VAL A 224 12.84 6.35 -3.37
N ASN A 225 13.01 6.21 -2.06
CA ASN A 225 14.29 6.22 -1.35
C ASN A 225 15.15 7.47 -1.63
N VAL A 226 14.51 8.64 -1.75
CA VAL A 226 15.19 9.93 -1.86
C VAL A 226 15.12 10.64 -0.51
N GLY A 227 16.29 10.96 0.07
CA GLY A 227 16.37 11.65 1.35
C GLY A 227 15.50 12.93 1.37
N PRO A 228 14.71 13.18 2.44
CA PRO A 228 14.71 12.52 3.76
C PRO A 228 13.89 11.23 3.86
N TYR A 229 13.24 10.79 2.78
CA TYR A 229 12.34 9.64 2.73
C TYR A 229 13.12 8.34 2.54
N THR A 230 13.73 7.85 3.62
CA THR A 230 14.68 6.72 3.59
C THR A 230 13.98 5.37 3.68
N GLY A 231 14.56 4.36 3.05
CA GLY A 231 14.15 2.95 3.11
C GLY A 231 15.14 2.10 2.32
N GLU A 232 14.64 1.13 1.58
CA GLU A 232 15.47 0.28 0.69
C GLU A 232 15.20 0.53 -0.80
N GLY A 233 14.21 1.36 -1.13
CA GLY A 233 13.82 1.65 -2.51
C GLY A 233 13.22 0.45 -3.25
N ILE A 234 12.60 -0.46 -2.51
CA ILE A 234 11.92 -1.62 -3.09
C ILE A 234 10.62 -1.16 -3.74
N ALA A 235 10.43 -1.50 -5.02
CA ALA A 235 9.17 -1.25 -5.73
C ALA A 235 8.10 -2.25 -5.27
N PHE A 236 8.43 -3.55 -5.30
CA PHE A 236 7.49 -4.61 -4.94
C PHE A 236 8.18 -5.66 -4.06
N GLN A 237 7.65 -5.87 -2.86
CA GLN A 237 8.02 -7.00 -2.01
C GLN A 237 6.83 -7.96 -1.97
N LEU A 238 7.03 -9.22 -2.38
CA LEU A 238 5.99 -10.25 -2.46
C LEU A 238 6.38 -11.44 -1.60
N LEU A 239 5.66 -11.66 -0.50
CA LEU A 239 6.10 -12.56 0.57
C LEU A 239 5.10 -13.67 0.89
N SER A 240 5.63 -14.73 1.47
CA SER A 240 4.94 -15.63 2.39
C SER A 240 3.60 -16.17 1.90
N GLY A 241 3.59 -16.80 0.73
CA GLY A 241 2.45 -17.58 0.25
C GLY A 241 1.30 -16.74 -0.30
N LEU A 242 1.53 -15.46 -0.64
CA LEU A 242 0.55 -14.64 -1.35
C LEU A 242 0.05 -15.39 -2.59
N ALA A 243 -1.27 -15.40 -2.81
CA ALA A 243 -1.89 -16.13 -3.91
C ALA A 243 -2.68 -15.20 -4.83
N ASP A 244 -2.71 -15.51 -6.13
CA ASP A 244 -3.58 -14.83 -7.11
C ASP A 244 -3.35 -13.32 -7.18
N ALA A 245 -2.08 -12.89 -7.22
CA ALA A 245 -1.72 -11.48 -7.34
C ALA A 245 -1.48 -11.11 -8.82
N VAL A 246 -2.07 -9.98 -9.24
CA VAL A 246 -1.78 -9.29 -10.50
C VAL A 246 -1.08 -7.98 -10.16
N VAL A 247 0.15 -7.82 -10.63
CA VAL A 247 0.94 -6.59 -10.55
C VAL A 247 1.21 -6.14 -11.97
N ALA A 248 0.48 -5.13 -12.45
CA ALA A 248 0.54 -4.77 -13.86
C ALA A 248 0.47 -3.28 -14.14
N HIS A 249 1.14 -2.81 -15.20
CA HIS A 249 1.07 -1.40 -15.60
C HIS A 249 1.42 -0.41 -14.48
N ASN A 250 2.36 -0.72 -13.59
CA ASN A 250 2.84 0.26 -12.61
C ASN A 250 4.10 0.97 -13.12
N THR A 251 4.24 2.26 -12.86
CA THR A 251 5.47 3.03 -13.13
C THR A 251 6.12 3.39 -11.81
N VAL A 252 7.22 2.74 -11.45
CA VAL A 252 7.95 3.01 -10.19
C VAL A 252 9.33 3.58 -10.50
N ILE A 253 9.55 4.83 -10.12
CA ILE A 253 10.82 5.55 -10.24
C ILE A 253 11.62 5.41 -8.93
N ASN A 254 12.16 4.21 -8.71
CA ASN A 254 12.99 3.85 -7.55
C ASN A 254 14.48 3.85 -7.86
N GLN A 255 14.99 4.97 -8.40
CA GLN A 255 16.39 5.08 -8.85
C GLN A 255 17.42 4.83 -7.75
N ASN A 256 17.05 5.01 -6.48
CA ASN A 256 17.92 4.81 -5.33
C ASN A 256 17.65 3.49 -4.60
N ALA A 257 17.15 2.45 -5.28
CA ALA A 257 17.04 1.11 -4.71
C ALA A 257 18.41 0.62 -4.19
N SER A 258 18.52 0.38 -2.88
CA SER A 258 19.79 0.04 -2.23
C SER A 258 20.22 -1.40 -2.49
N ALA A 259 19.26 -2.29 -2.76
CA ALA A 259 19.50 -3.70 -3.01
C ALA A 259 18.69 -4.23 -4.21
N SER A 260 17.36 -4.21 -4.14
CA SER A 260 16.51 -4.88 -5.13
C SER A 260 15.31 -4.01 -5.51
N GLY A 261 14.91 -4.08 -6.79
CA GLY A 261 13.65 -3.53 -7.26
C GLY A 261 12.46 -4.39 -6.84
N VAL A 262 12.63 -5.70 -6.87
CA VAL A 262 11.61 -6.67 -6.46
C VAL A 262 12.20 -7.69 -5.50
N VAL A 263 11.50 -7.95 -4.41
CA VAL A 263 11.93 -8.89 -3.36
C VAL A 263 10.91 -10.00 -3.17
N PHE A 264 11.39 -11.23 -3.06
CA PHE A 264 10.61 -12.40 -2.65
C PHE A 264 11.22 -13.07 -1.42
N ASP A 265 10.39 -13.58 -0.51
CA ASP A 265 10.83 -14.42 0.60
C ASP A 265 9.66 -15.24 1.20
N GLY A 266 10.00 -16.20 2.05
CA GLY A 266 9.06 -17.09 2.72
C GLY A 266 8.47 -18.15 1.79
N PRO A 267 7.35 -18.78 2.18
CA PRO A 267 6.61 -19.69 1.30
C PRO A 267 6.35 -19.10 -0.10
N PRO A 268 6.47 -19.89 -1.18
CA PRO A 268 6.33 -19.37 -2.54
C PRO A 268 4.98 -18.70 -2.81
N VAL A 269 5.03 -17.58 -3.52
CA VAL A 269 3.87 -16.89 -4.10
C VAL A 269 3.27 -17.77 -5.20
N GLN A 270 1.94 -17.87 -5.22
CA GLN A 270 1.21 -18.76 -6.14
C GLN A 270 0.42 -17.97 -7.17
N ARG A 271 0.47 -18.43 -8.43
CA ARG A 271 -0.33 -17.87 -9.54
C ARG A 271 -0.13 -16.35 -9.72
N LEU A 272 1.12 -15.92 -9.57
CA LEU A 272 1.52 -14.53 -9.76
C LEU A 272 1.48 -14.17 -11.24
N VAL A 273 0.89 -13.02 -11.54
CA VAL A 273 0.96 -12.35 -12.83
C VAL A 273 1.63 -11.00 -12.61
N MET A 274 2.82 -10.81 -13.15
CA MET A 274 3.58 -9.57 -13.09
C MET A 274 4.00 -9.13 -14.48
N HIS A 275 3.27 -8.20 -15.11
CA HIS A 275 3.57 -7.78 -16.48
C HIS A 275 3.45 -6.27 -16.72
N SER A 276 4.12 -5.78 -17.75
CA SER A 276 3.94 -4.39 -18.21
C SER A 276 4.22 -3.34 -17.14
N ASN A 277 5.04 -3.67 -16.14
CA ASN A 277 5.51 -2.72 -15.14
C ASN A 277 6.83 -2.09 -15.57
N LEU A 278 7.14 -0.94 -14.99
CA LEU A 278 8.45 -0.30 -15.03
C LEU A 278 8.97 -0.12 -13.61
N PHE A 279 10.21 -0.56 -13.37
CA PHE A 279 10.93 -0.31 -12.12
C PHE A 279 12.45 -0.38 -12.34
N GLN A 280 13.21 0.21 -11.42
CA GLN A 280 14.67 0.09 -11.37
C GLN A 280 15.06 -1.23 -10.71
N SER A 281 16.08 -1.88 -11.27
CA SER A 281 16.63 -3.16 -10.80
C SER A 281 17.19 -3.10 -9.38
N GLY A 282 17.94 -2.05 -9.04
CA GLY A 282 18.90 -2.11 -7.92
C GLY A 282 20.03 -3.13 -8.16
N PRO A 283 21.01 -3.23 -7.26
CA PRO A 283 22.14 -4.17 -7.37
C PRO A 283 21.79 -5.64 -7.62
N TYR A 284 20.70 -6.16 -7.04
CA TYR A 284 20.31 -7.57 -7.11
C TYR A 284 19.09 -7.84 -8.02
N GLY A 285 18.42 -6.81 -8.53
CA GLY A 285 17.31 -6.98 -9.47
C GLY A 285 16.04 -7.53 -8.82
N VAL A 286 15.50 -8.59 -9.43
CA VAL A 286 14.46 -9.43 -8.81
C VAL A 286 15.17 -10.49 -7.98
N HIS A 287 15.03 -10.44 -6.66
CA HIS A 287 15.83 -11.25 -5.75
C HIS A 287 15.00 -11.89 -4.64
N GLY A 288 15.39 -13.07 -4.19
CA GLY A 288 14.90 -13.67 -2.95
C GLY A 288 16.00 -14.44 -2.23
N SER A 289 15.81 -14.63 -0.92
CA SER A 289 16.80 -15.26 -0.04
C SER A 289 17.26 -16.63 -0.59
N ASP A 290 18.57 -16.88 -0.58
CA ASP A 290 19.20 -18.10 -1.10
C ASP A 290 18.84 -18.44 -2.58
N ALA A 291 18.62 -17.43 -3.41
CA ALA A 291 18.36 -17.59 -4.85
C ALA A 291 19.19 -16.64 -5.71
N GLY A 292 19.46 -17.05 -6.96
CA GLY A 292 20.02 -16.15 -7.97
C GLY A 292 19.00 -15.09 -8.42
N THR A 293 19.49 -13.99 -9.00
CA THR A 293 18.64 -12.93 -9.56
C THR A 293 17.70 -13.43 -10.67
N GLY A 294 16.60 -12.73 -10.90
CA GLY A 294 15.67 -12.97 -12.00
C GLY A 294 15.10 -14.39 -12.00
N ASN A 295 15.39 -15.15 -13.05
CA ASN A 295 14.90 -16.52 -13.26
C ASN A 295 15.20 -17.46 -12.09
N GLY A 296 16.33 -17.30 -11.39
CA GLY A 296 16.65 -18.11 -10.21
C GLY A 296 15.66 -17.89 -9.08
N THR A 297 15.36 -16.63 -8.78
CA THR A 297 14.38 -16.21 -7.77
C THR A 297 12.97 -16.60 -8.20
N LEU A 298 12.57 -16.32 -9.44
CA LEU A 298 11.24 -16.64 -9.95
C LEU A 298 10.96 -18.15 -9.89
N LYS A 299 11.93 -19.00 -10.23
CA LYS A 299 11.80 -20.47 -10.14
C LYS A 299 11.54 -20.94 -8.71
N ARG A 300 12.17 -20.31 -7.72
CA ARG A 300 12.06 -20.70 -6.30
C ARG A 300 10.80 -20.15 -5.64
N TYR A 301 10.54 -18.86 -5.79
CA TYR A 301 9.55 -18.13 -4.99
C TYR A 301 8.27 -17.77 -5.74
N ALA A 302 8.23 -17.91 -7.06
CA ALA A 302 7.03 -17.67 -7.85
C ALA A 302 6.90 -18.71 -8.99
N PRO A 303 6.92 -20.02 -8.67
CA PRO A 303 6.92 -21.06 -9.69
C PRO A 303 5.66 -20.95 -10.57
N GLY A 304 5.87 -20.91 -11.89
CA GLY A 304 4.79 -20.76 -12.87
C GLY A 304 4.24 -19.33 -13.02
N ALA A 305 4.89 -18.33 -12.42
CA ALA A 305 4.48 -16.93 -12.58
C ALA A 305 4.56 -16.46 -14.03
N VAL A 306 3.61 -15.61 -14.42
CA VAL A 306 3.68 -14.85 -15.68
C VAL A 306 4.48 -13.58 -15.41
N PHE A 307 5.78 -13.62 -15.70
CA PHE A 307 6.63 -12.43 -15.66
C PHE A 307 7.02 -12.04 -17.09
N ARG A 308 6.33 -11.06 -17.69
CA ARG A 308 6.48 -10.72 -19.12
C ARG A 308 6.38 -9.22 -19.36
N ARG A 309 7.10 -8.72 -20.36
CA ARG A 309 7.00 -7.32 -20.82
C ARG A 309 7.15 -6.32 -19.68
N ASN A 310 7.97 -6.64 -18.67
CA ASN A 310 8.39 -5.65 -17.67
C ASN A 310 9.59 -4.88 -18.21
N VAL A 311 9.72 -3.64 -17.81
CA VAL A 311 10.92 -2.82 -18.00
C VAL A 311 11.69 -2.79 -16.68
N VAL A 312 12.86 -3.43 -16.67
CA VAL A 312 13.75 -3.52 -15.51
C VAL A 312 14.99 -2.66 -15.76
N VAL A 313 14.89 -1.40 -15.37
CA VAL A 313 15.92 -0.40 -15.68
C VAL A 313 17.21 -0.71 -14.93
N GLY A 314 18.33 -0.72 -15.67
CA GLY A 314 19.66 -1.06 -15.16
C GLY A 314 19.86 -2.55 -14.85
N GLY A 315 18.90 -3.42 -15.18
CA GLY A 315 19.02 -4.86 -14.97
C GLY A 315 19.79 -5.57 -16.07
N ASP A 316 20.37 -6.73 -15.75
CA ASP A 316 20.88 -7.67 -16.75
C ASP A 316 19.71 -8.39 -17.43
N CYS A 317 19.46 -8.08 -18.71
CA CYS A 317 18.34 -8.66 -19.45
C CYS A 317 18.42 -10.19 -19.58
N SER A 318 19.63 -10.77 -19.55
CA SER A 318 19.82 -12.22 -19.63
C SER A 318 19.32 -12.97 -18.39
N ALA A 319 19.16 -12.28 -17.25
CA ALA A 319 18.67 -12.86 -16.01
C ALA A 319 17.14 -13.06 -15.99
N TYR A 320 16.38 -12.44 -16.89
CA TYR A 320 14.92 -12.39 -16.83
C TYR A 320 14.25 -13.26 -17.91
N PRO A 321 12.95 -13.59 -17.76
CA PRO A 321 12.19 -14.23 -18.83
C PRO A 321 12.16 -13.37 -20.10
N GLY A 322 12.02 -14.05 -21.25
CA GLY A 322 11.91 -13.40 -22.55
C GLY A 322 10.81 -12.34 -22.58
N GLU A 323 10.98 -11.32 -23.44
CA GLU A 323 10.15 -10.11 -23.54
C GLU A 323 10.33 -9.09 -22.41
N THR A 324 11.19 -9.35 -21.41
CA THR A 324 11.64 -8.29 -20.49
C THR A 324 12.56 -7.32 -21.24
N ALA A 325 12.40 -6.02 -21.02
CA ALA A 325 13.31 -5.00 -21.54
C ALA A 325 14.15 -4.43 -20.40
N CYS A 326 15.46 -4.26 -20.60
CA CYS A 326 16.34 -3.70 -19.58
C CYS A 326 17.16 -2.54 -20.13
N PRO A 327 16.57 -1.34 -20.32
CA PRO A 327 17.32 -0.14 -20.63
C PRO A 327 18.36 0.13 -19.53
N PRO A 328 19.61 0.50 -19.84
CA PRO A 328 20.66 0.63 -18.84
C PRO A 328 20.43 1.79 -17.87
N ARG A 329 19.69 2.83 -18.29
CA ARG A 329 19.41 4.03 -17.51
C ARG A 329 17.97 4.48 -17.68
N MET A 330 17.42 5.14 -16.64
CA MET A 330 16.03 5.64 -16.68
C MET A 330 15.80 6.64 -17.82
N THR A 331 16.83 7.41 -18.20
CA THR A 331 16.77 8.36 -19.32
C THR A 331 16.65 7.69 -20.70
N GLU A 332 16.89 6.39 -20.81
CA GLU A 332 16.83 5.63 -22.07
C GLU A 332 15.52 4.84 -22.24
N VAL A 333 14.64 4.88 -21.24
CA VAL A 333 13.43 4.06 -21.24
C VAL A 333 12.40 4.53 -22.27
N GLY A 334 12.37 5.84 -22.54
CA GLY A 334 11.52 6.45 -23.56
C GLY A 334 10.28 7.20 -23.05
N PHE A 335 10.36 7.83 -21.87
CA PHE A 335 9.35 8.77 -21.40
C PHE A 335 9.29 10.04 -22.28
N VAL A 336 8.13 10.71 -22.31
CA VAL A 336 7.99 12.03 -22.95
C VAL A 336 8.91 13.06 -22.28
N SER A 337 8.88 13.19 -20.94
CA SER A 337 9.82 14.07 -20.21
C SER A 337 9.93 13.74 -18.72
N ALA A 338 10.72 12.72 -18.39
CA ALA A 338 10.92 12.30 -17.00
C ALA A 338 11.47 13.41 -16.08
N LEU A 339 12.38 14.27 -16.59
CA LEU A 339 12.94 15.39 -15.82
C LEU A 339 11.90 16.46 -15.45
N LYS A 340 10.75 16.49 -16.14
CA LYS A 340 9.63 17.40 -15.86
C LYS A 340 8.48 16.69 -15.13
N GLY A 341 8.69 15.48 -14.61
CA GLY A 341 7.65 14.66 -13.98
C GLY A 341 6.64 14.06 -14.96
N ASN A 342 6.87 14.16 -16.27
CA ASN A 342 5.97 13.58 -17.27
C ASN A 342 6.41 12.15 -17.63
N PHE A 343 5.84 11.19 -16.92
CA PHE A 343 6.11 9.76 -17.07
C PHE A 343 5.28 9.06 -18.15
N ARG A 344 4.63 9.82 -19.06
CA ARG A 344 3.90 9.23 -20.19
C ARG A 344 4.87 8.46 -21.11
N ALA A 345 4.41 7.34 -21.65
CA ALA A 345 5.14 6.58 -22.65
C ALA A 345 5.27 7.40 -23.94
N GLY A 346 6.50 7.75 -24.32
CA GLY A 346 6.77 8.48 -25.55
C GLY A 346 7.16 7.54 -26.69
N VAL A 347 8.29 6.86 -26.53
CA VAL A 347 8.89 5.98 -27.55
C VAL A 347 9.58 4.77 -26.89
N GLY A 348 10.26 3.95 -27.69
CA GLY A 348 11.21 2.96 -27.19
C GLY A 348 10.57 1.77 -26.49
N ALA A 349 11.03 1.48 -25.28
CA ALA A 349 10.60 0.30 -24.53
C ALA A 349 9.17 0.41 -24.00
N LEU A 350 8.58 1.60 -23.99
CA LEU A 350 7.27 1.83 -23.36
C LEU A 350 6.08 1.72 -24.32
N ARG A 351 6.16 2.40 -25.46
CA ARG A 351 5.00 2.68 -26.31
C ARG A 351 4.51 1.44 -27.07
N ASN A 352 3.24 1.06 -26.88
CA ASN A 352 2.58 -0.10 -27.50
C ASN A 352 3.34 -1.43 -27.29
N ARG A 353 4.00 -1.58 -26.14
CA ARG A 353 4.82 -2.76 -25.79
C ARG A 353 4.24 -3.58 -24.64
N ALA A 354 3.14 -3.16 -24.01
CA ALA A 354 2.51 -3.92 -22.94
C ALA A 354 1.88 -5.21 -23.46
N LEU A 355 1.56 -6.12 -22.54
CA LEU A 355 1.04 -7.46 -22.88
C LEU A 355 -0.29 -7.42 -23.63
N ASP A 356 -1.11 -6.43 -23.34
CA ASP A 356 -2.41 -6.13 -23.95
C ASP A 356 -2.31 -5.25 -25.22
N GLY A 357 -1.09 -4.88 -25.63
CA GLY A 357 -0.84 -4.00 -26.78
C GLY A 357 -0.82 -2.51 -26.45
N GLY A 358 -1.12 -2.13 -25.21
CA GLY A 358 -1.00 -0.76 -24.71
C GLY A 358 0.43 -0.36 -24.34
N ASP A 359 0.55 0.68 -23.53
CA ASP A 359 1.84 1.17 -23.04
C ASP A 359 2.30 0.45 -21.78
N ILE A 360 3.61 0.17 -21.66
CA ILE A 360 4.21 -0.31 -20.41
C ILE A 360 4.22 0.82 -19.39
N GLY A 361 3.90 0.49 -18.15
CA GLY A 361 3.77 1.43 -17.05
C GLY A 361 2.34 1.93 -16.88
N ALA A 362 2.18 2.86 -15.95
CA ALA A 362 0.88 3.42 -15.58
C ALA A 362 0.30 4.30 -16.70
N ASP A 363 -1.03 4.33 -16.75
CA ASP A 363 -1.78 5.29 -17.55
C ASP A 363 -1.73 6.63 -16.81
N ILE A 364 -0.76 7.46 -17.17
CA ILE A 364 -0.47 8.71 -16.46
C ILE A 364 -1.62 9.71 -16.61
N ASP A 365 -2.28 9.77 -17.76
CA ASP A 365 -3.45 10.65 -17.95
C ASP A 365 -4.57 10.27 -16.98
N ARG A 366 -4.82 8.97 -16.82
CA ARG A 366 -5.84 8.48 -15.88
C ARG A 366 -5.43 8.64 -14.42
N VAL A 367 -4.15 8.49 -14.09
CA VAL A 367 -3.64 8.77 -12.73
C VAL A 367 -3.85 10.25 -12.41
N GLU A 368 -3.36 11.16 -13.25
CA GLU A 368 -3.49 12.61 -13.01
C GLU A 368 -4.96 13.04 -12.94
N ALA A 369 -5.83 12.49 -13.80
CA ALA A 369 -7.27 12.76 -13.74
C ALA A 369 -7.91 12.25 -12.44
N ALA A 370 -7.51 11.07 -11.97
CA ALA A 370 -8.03 10.50 -10.72
C ALA A 370 -7.51 11.23 -9.46
N THR A 371 -6.33 11.86 -9.52
CA THR A 371 -5.70 12.52 -8.36
C THR A 371 -5.80 14.04 -8.35
N HIS A 372 -6.34 14.67 -9.40
CA HIS A 372 -6.36 16.13 -9.58
C HIS A 372 -6.93 16.93 -8.38
N GLY A 373 -7.90 16.36 -7.65
CA GLY A 373 -8.51 16.98 -6.46
C GLY A 373 -7.96 16.50 -5.13
N ALA A 374 -7.05 15.52 -5.12
CA ALA A 374 -6.65 14.82 -3.91
C ALA A 374 -5.58 15.56 -3.11
N ILE A 375 -4.80 16.48 -3.69
CA ILE A 375 -3.85 17.30 -2.92
C ILE A 375 -4.59 18.50 -2.35
N VAL A 376 -4.67 18.58 -1.03
CA VAL A 376 -5.22 19.73 -0.32
C VAL A 376 -4.08 20.42 0.42
N ALA A 377 -3.76 21.65 0.02
CA ALA A 377 -2.89 22.50 0.83
C ALA A 377 -3.65 22.88 2.12
N PRO A 378 -2.98 22.92 3.28
CA PRO A 378 -3.59 23.39 4.52
C PRO A 378 -4.06 24.84 4.45
#